data_AF-A0A9D7T7V3-F1
#
_entry.id   AF-A0A9D7T7V3-F1
#
_cell.length_a   1.000
_cell.length_b   1.000
_cell.length_c   1.000
_cell.angle_alpha   90.00
_cell.angle_beta   90.00
_cell.angle_gamma   90.00
#
_symmetry.space_group_name_H-M   'P 1'
#
loop_
_entity.id
_entity.type
_entity.pdbx_description
1 polymer ?
#
loop_
_entity_poly.entity_id
_entity_poly.type
_entity_poly.pdbx_seq_one_letter_code
_entity_poly.pdbx_strand_id
1 'polypeptide(L)'
;MTFTTPQWLAAFSWRADRKVAGIVAAAVVGAGLLRTGLALTERPLDFLVYRQAGQDVLDGLSPYRDTGGLPFTYPPVAAYLARVLALLPEGLGAAALTVANLAAYALVVVLVARRLGMPRAHLFVWLGGGLALAPQARHRPWAR
;
A
#
# COMPACT_ATOMS: atom_id res chain seq x y z
N MET A 1 -45.96 14.63 17.04
CA MET A 1 -45.50 14.77 15.65
C MET A 1 -44.55 13.61 15.34
N THR A 2 -45.01 12.62 14.59
CA THR A 2 -44.24 11.42 14.20
C THR A 2 -43.62 11.67 12.82
N PHE A 3 -42.30 11.74 12.74
CA PHE A 3 -41.58 11.84 11.47
C PHE A 3 -41.61 10.48 10.77
N THR A 4 -42.42 10.36 9.72
CA THR A 4 -42.40 9.22 8.80
C THR A 4 -41.21 9.38 7.85
N THR A 5 -40.29 8.42 7.88
CA THR A 5 -39.11 8.41 7.01
C THR A 5 -39.56 8.32 5.55
N PRO A 6 -39.04 9.16 4.62
CA PRO A 6 -39.47 9.13 3.23
C PRO A 6 -39.13 7.80 2.54
N GLN A 7 -40.17 7.14 2.03
CA GLN A 7 -40.13 5.86 1.31
C GLN A 7 -39.14 5.78 0.12
N TRP A 8 -38.72 6.91 -0.45
CA TRP A 8 -37.73 6.96 -1.54
C TRP A 8 -36.29 6.72 -1.07
N LEU A 9 -35.98 6.87 0.23
CA LEU A 9 -34.68 6.48 0.80
C LEU A 9 -34.58 4.97 1.07
N ALA A 10 -35.72 4.27 1.20
CA ALA A 10 -35.75 2.81 1.43
C ALA A 10 -35.52 1.99 0.15
N ALA A 11 -35.60 2.62 -1.02
CA ALA A 11 -35.55 1.95 -2.32
C ALA A 11 -34.13 1.72 -2.86
N PHE A 12 -33.08 2.25 -2.22
CA PHE A 12 -31.70 1.92 -2.58
C PHE A 12 -31.25 0.64 -1.88
N SER A 13 -31.94 -0.47 -2.11
CA SER A 13 -31.48 -1.78 -1.63
C SER A 13 -30.41 -2.32 -2.57
N TRP A 14 -29.14 -2.11 -2.24
CA TRP A 14 -27.99 -2.73 -2.92
C TRP A 14 -27.97 -4.25 -2.66
N ARG A 15 -28.94 -4.99 -3.22
CA ARG A 15 -28.84 -6.45 -3.35
C ARG A 15 -28.11 -6.74 -4.65
N ALA A 16 -26.81 -6.47 -4.67
CA ALA A 16 -25.96 -7.07 -5.68
C ALA A 16 -26.09 -8.59 -5.54
N ASP A 17 -26.49 -9.27 -6.62
CA ASP A 17 -26.47 -10.73 -6.67
C ASP A 17 -25.10 -11.21 -6.19
N ARG A 18 -25.07 -12.24 -5.31
CA ARG A 18 -23.82 -12.82 -4.81
C ARG A 18 -22.85 -13.16 -5.94
N LYS A 19 -23.37 -13.51 -7.13
CA LYS A 19 -22.57 -13.74 -8.34
C LYS A 19 -21.91 -12.46 -8.85
N VAL A 20 -22.65 -11.36 -8.95
CA VAL A 20 -22.14 -10.06 -9.37
C VAL A 20 -21.10 -9.54 -8.37
N ALA A 21 -21.37 -9.67 -7.06
CA ALA A 21 -20.42 -9.31 -6.02
C ALA A 21 -19.12 -10.15 -6.10
N GLY A 22 -19.23 -11.45 -6.39
CA GLY A 22 -18.08 -12.34 -6.59
C GLY A 22 -17.23 -11.97 -7.81
N ILE A 23 -17.87 -11.66 -8.94
CA ILE A 23 -17.17 -11.24 -10.17
C ILE A 23 -16.40 -9.93 -9.94
N VAL A 24 -17.05 -8.94 -9.32
CA VAL A 24 -16.41 -7.65 -9.01
C VAL A 24 -15.22 -7.84 -8.07
N ALA A 25 -15.36 -8.66 -7.02
CA ALA A 25 -14.27 -8.94 -6.10
C ALA A 25 -13.08 -9.62 -6.79
N ALA A 26 -13.34 -10.62 -7.66
CA ALA A 26 -12.30 -11.30 -8.42
C ALA A 26 -11.58 -10.35 -9.39
N ALA A 27 -12.32 -9.48 -10.10
CA ALA A 27 -11.74 -8.50 -11.01
C ALA A 27 -10.85 -7.49 -10.27
N VAL A 28 -11.29 -7.01 -9.09
CA VAL A 28 -10.53 -6.09 -8.25
C VAL A 28 -9.25 -6.75 -7.72
N VAL A 29 -9.31 -7.99 -7.26
CA VAL A 29 -8.13 -8.76 -6.83
C VAL A 29 -7.16 -8.99 -7.99
N GLY A 30 -7.68 -9.41 -9.16
CA GLY A 30 -6.86 -9.64 -10.35
C GLY A 30 -6.15 -8.37 -10.83
N ALA A 31 -6.85 -7.24 -10.86
CA ALA A 31 -6.27 -5.94 -11.19
C ALA A 31 -5.20 -5.52 -10.17
N GLY A 32 -5.44 -5.75 -8.88
CA GLY A 32 -4.46 -5.48 -7.82
C GLY A 32 -3.17 -6.31 -7.98
N LEU A 33 -3.30 -7.62 -8.22
CA LEU A 33 -2.15 -8.51 -8.42
C LEU A 33 -1.35 -8.15 -9.68
N LEU A 34 -2.03 -7.90 -10.80
CA LEU A 34 -1.38 -7.45 -12.04
C LEU A 34 -0.61 -6.15 -11.81
N ARG A 35 -1.22 -5.20 -11.09
CA ARG A 35 -0.58 -3.92 -10.74
C ARG A 35 0.66 -4.12 -9.87
N THR A 36 0.59 -4.96 -8.84
CA THR A 36 1.77 -5.28 -8.02
C THR A 36 2.87 -5.91 -8.87
N GLY A 37 2.53 -6.82 -9.80
CA GLY A 37 3.49 -7.39 -10.73
C GLY A 37 4.18 -6.35 -11.63
N LEU A 38 3.40 -5.40 -12.18
CA LEU A 38 3.96 -4.30 -12.97
C LEU A 38 4.82 -3.35 -12.13
N ALA A 39 4.41 -3.03 -10.90
CA ALA A 39 5.16 -2.16 -10.00
C ALA A 39 6.54 -2.74 -9.64
N LEU A 40 6.70 -4.06 -9.64
CA LEU A 40 8.01 -4.72 -9.45
C LEU A 40 8.97 -4.51 -10.64
N THR A 41 8.46 -4.10 -11.80
CA THR A 41 9.28 -3.75 -12.98
C THR A 41 9.68 -2.28 -13.00
N GLU A 42 9.00 -1.44 -12.21
CA GLU A 42 9.33 -0.03 -12.07
C GLU A 42 10.52 0.17 -11.12
N ARG A 43 11.20 1.30 -11.26
CA ARG A 43 12.31 1.65 -10.36
C ARG A 43 11.75 1.88 -8.94
N PRO A 44 12.19 1.13 -7.91
CA PRO A 44 11.57 1.17 -6.59
C PRO A 44 12.09 2.37 -5.78
N LEU A 45 11.64 3.58 -6.13
CA LEU A 45 12.17 4.84 -5.59
C LEU A 45 12.17 4.88 -4.06
N ASP A 46 11.07 4.50 -3.41
CA ASP A 46 10.99 4.48 -1.95
C ASP A 46 12.06 3.56 -1.35
N PHE A 47 12.20 2.34 -1.89
CA PHE A 47 13.24 1.41 -1.45
C PHE A 47 14.64 2.01 -1.60
N LEU A 48 14.93 2.66 -2.73
CA LEU A 48 16.23 3.29 -2.98
C LEU A 48 16.54 4.41 -1.99
N VAL A 49 15.54 5.24 -1.64
CA VAL A 49 15.69 6.30 -0.63
C VAL A 49 16.00 5.72 0.75
N TYR A 50 15.28 4.67 1.17
CA TYR A 50 15.56 3.98 2.43
C TYR A 50 16.94 3.30 2.41
N ARG A 51 17.28 2.61 1.32
CA ARG A 51 18.57 1.91 1.16
C ARG A 51 19.74 2.89 1.23
N GLN A 52 19.64 4.03 0.56
CA GLN A 52 20.68 5.06 0.60
C GLN A 52 20.84 5.65 2.01
N ALA A 53 19.74 5.96 2.69
CA ALA A 53 19.79 6.44 4.07
C ALA A 53 20.41 5.39 5.02
N GLY A 54 20.10 4.10 4.81
CA GLY A 54 20.73 3.01 5.55
C GLY A 54 22.23 2.91 5.29
N GLN A 55 22.66 3.08 4.04
CA GLN A 55 24.07 3.09 3.66
C GLN A 55 24.80 4.28 4.29
N ASP A 56 24.20 5.47 4.26
CA ASP A 56 24.78 6.66 4.88
C ASP A 56 25.00 6.48 6.38
N VAL A 57 24.04 5.85 7.09
CA VAL A 57 24.23 5.53 8.51
C VAL A 57 25.35 4.52 8.73
N LEU A 58 25.49 3.51 7.86
CA LEU A 58 26.61 2.54 7.94
C LEU A 58 27.96 3.21 7.72
N ASP A 59 28.02 4.20 6.82
CA ASP A 59 29.22 4.96 6.48
C ASP A 59 29.53 6.09 7.49
N GLY A 60 28.70 6.25 8.54
CA GLY A 60 28.86 7.30 9.54
C GLY A 60 28.49 8.71 9.03
N LEU A 61 27.76 8.78 7.92
CA LEU A 61 27.26 10.01 7.31
C LEU A 61 25.85 10.34 7.82
N SER A 62 25.44 11.60 7.63
CA SER A 62 24.06 12.01 7.90
C SER A 62 23.11 11.36 6.87
N PRO A 63 22.01 10.71 7.29
CA PRO A 63 21.00 10.19 6.37
C PRO A 63 20.23 11.29 5.63
N TYR A 64 20.39 12.55 6.05
CA TYR A 64 19.75 13.73 5.44
C TYR A 64 20.67 14.47 4.47
N ARG A 65 21.85 13.91 4.14
CA ARG A 65 22.76 14.55 3.19
C ARG A 65 22.13 14.64 1.80
N ASP A 66 22.45 15.70 1.07
CA ASP A 66 22.04 15.83 -0.32
C ASP A 66 22.93 14.96 -1.21
N THR A 67 22.31 14.12 -2.05
CA THR A 67 22.97 13.24 -3.00
C THR A 67 22.61 13.57 -4.45
N GLY A 68 21.92 14.68 -4.70
CA GLY A 68 21.41 15.06 -6.03
C GLY A 68 20.22 14.23 -6.52
N GLY A 69 19.64 13.40 -5.64
CA GLY A 69 18.47 12.56 -5.91
C GLY A 69 17.27 12.91 -5.03
N LEU A 70 16.34 11.96 -4.87
CA LEU A 70 15.25 12.10 -3.89
C LEU A 70 15.83 12.04 -2.47
N PRO A 71 15.63 13.10 -1.64
CA PRO A 71 16.18 13.12 -0.30
C PRO A 71 15.38 12.25 0.66
N PHE A 72 16.05 11.70 1.67
CA PHE A 72 15.39 11.05 2.80
C PHE A 72 14.75 12.11 3.70
N THR A 73 13.43 11.99 3.93
CA THR A 73 12.64 12.98 4.71
C THR A 73 11.93 12.35 5.91
N TYR A 74 12.21 11.09 6.21
CA TYR A 74 11.55 10.33 7.27
C TYR A 74 12.24 10.51 8.64
N PRO A 75 11.61 10.06 9.74
CA PRO A 75 12.21 10.13 11.08
C PRO A 75 13.56 9.39 11.16
N PRO A 76 14.50 9.84 12.01
CA PRO A 76 15.84 9.26 12.10
C PRO A 76 15.85 7.75 12.37
N VAL A 77 14.92 7.28 13.21
CA VAL A 77 14.78 5.85 13.53
C VAL A 77 14.59 4.99 12.28
N ALA A 78 13.91 5.51 11.25
CA ALA A 78 13.69 4.78 10.02
C ALA A 78 14.99 4.58 9.21
N ALA A 79 15.91 5.55 9.24
CA ALA A 79 17.23 5.40 8.61
C ALA A 79 18.06 4.31 9.31
N TYR A 80 18.03 4.27 10.65
CA TYR A 80 18.73 3.23 11.42
C TYR A 80 18.20 1.82 11.14
N LEU A 81 16.90 1.67 10.96
CA LEU A 81 16.29 0.38 10.57
C LEU A 81 16.63 0.03 9.12
N ALA A 82 16.70 1.03 8.24
CA ALA A 82 17.02 0.84 6.83
C ALA A 82 18.45 0.35 6.56
N ARG A 83 19.35 0.35 7.56
CA ARG A 83 20.66 -0.32 7.47
C ARG A 83 20.55 -1.76 6.99
N VAL A 84 19.52 -2.49 7.42
CA VAL A 84 19.29 -3.88 6.98
C VAL A 84 19.02 -3.94 5.47
N LEU A 85 18.35 -2.94 4.92
CA LEU A 85 18.06 -2.83 3.50
C LEU A 85 19.31 -2.49 2.68
N ALA A 86 20.25 -1.73 3.24
CA ALA A 86 21.53 -1.40 2.61
C ALA A 86 22.40 -2.65 2.34
N LEU A 87 22.32 -3.64 3.23
CA LEU A 87 23.05 -4.90 3.12
C LEU A 87 22.49 -5.85 2.05
N LEU A 88 21.27 -5.61 1.58
CA LEU A 88 20.61 -6.46 0.58
C LEU A 88 20.92 -5.98 -0.84
N PRO A 89 21.08 -6.91 -1.80
CA PRO A 89 21.03 -6.59 -3.21
C PRO A 89 19.72 -5.89 -3.55
N GLU A 90 19.76 -4.90 -4.44
CA GLU A 90 18.63 -4.01 -4.72
C GLU A 90 17.33 -4.75 -5.03
N GLY A 91 17.38 -5.73 -5.95
CA GLY A 91 16.19 -6.49 -6.32
C GLY A 91 15.62 -7.32 -5.16
N LEU A 92 16.47 -7.93 -4.34
CA LEU A 92 16.04 -8.71 -3.17
C LEU A 92 15.44 -7.80 -2.09
N GLY A 93 16.09 -6.68 -1.81
CA GLY A 93 15.61 -5.71 -0.84
C GLY A 93 14.28 -5.08 -1.25
N ALA A 94 14.13 -4.69 -2.52
CA ALA A 94 12.88 -4.15 -3.05
C ALA A 94 11.74 -5.17 -2.98
N ALA A 95 12.00 -6.43 -3.35
CA ALA A 95 11.03 -7.51 -3.24
C ALA A 95 10.64 -7.77 -1.77
N ALA A 96 11.63 -7.86 -0.87
CA ALA A 96 11.38 -8.08 0.55
C ALA A 96 10.57 -6.94 1.18
N LEU A 97 10.90 -5.69 0.87
CA LEU A 97 10.15 -4.52 1.36
C LEU A 97 8.71 -4.51 0.82
N THR A 98 8.52 -4.87 -0.45
CA THR A 98 7.18 -4.99 -1.05
C THR A 98 6.35 -6.07 -0.33
N VAL A 99 6.94 -7.25 -0.09
CA VAL A 99 6.27 -8.34 0.64
C VAL A 99 5.94 -7.91 2.07
N ALA A 100 6.87 -7.23 2.77
CA ALA A 100 6.66 -6.74 4.12
C ALA A 100 5.51 -5.71 4.17
N ASN A 101 5.46 -4.77 3.23
CA ASN A 101 4.38 -3.79 3.12
C ASN A 101 3.03 -4.46 2.84
N LEU A 102 3.00 -5.45 1.95
CA LEU A 102 1.78 -6.20 1.64
C LEU A 102 1.28 -7.00 2.85
N ALA A 103 2.19 -7.63 3.59
CA ALA A 103 1.87 -8.35 4.82
C ALA A 103 1.36 -7.40 5.91
N ALA A 104 2.01 -6.25 6.11
CA ALA A 104 1.58 -5.22 7.06
C ALA A 104 0.20 -4.67 6.71
N TYR A 105 -0.04 -4.38 5.42
CA TYR A 105 -1.35 -3.99 4.91
C TYR A 105 -2.42 -5.04 5.20
N ALA A 106 -2.16 -6.31 4.86
CA ALA A 106 -3.11 -7.39 5.10
C ALA A 106 -3.40 -7.57 6.59
N LEU A 107 -2.37 -7.48 7.43
CA LEU A 107 -2.49 -7.54 8.88
C LEU A 107 -3.37 -6.41 9.41
N VAL A 108 -3.16 -5.17 8.98
CA VAL A 108 -3.98 -4.02 9.38
C VAL A 108 -5.44 -4.22 8.99
N VAL A 109 -5.71 -4.64 7.75
CA VAL A 109 -7.08 -4.93 7.29
C VAL A 109 -7.74 -6.00 8.16
N VAL A 110 -7.03 -7.09 8.45
CA VAL A 110 -7.54 -8.18 9.30
C VAL A 110 -7.80 -7.70 10.73
N LEU A 111 -6.87 -6.97 11.34
CA LEU A 111 -7.01 -6.48 12.72
C LEU A 111 -8.19 -5.51 12.85
N VAL A 112 -8.31 -4.56 11.92
CA VAL A 112 -9.42 -3.59 11.90
C VAL A 112 -10.76 -4.29 11.67
N ALA A 113 -10.83 -5.18 10.68
CA ALA A 113 -12.06 -5.93 10.40
C ALA A 113 -12.50 -6.79 11.60
N ARG A 114 -11.55 -7.46 12.28
CA ARG A 114 -11.84 -8.22 13.51
C ARG A 114 -12.34 -7.30 14.63
N ARG A 115 -11.73 -6.12 14.80
CA ARG A 115 -12.15 -5.15 15.82
C ARG A 115 -13.54 -4.59 15.56
N LEU A 116 -13.93 -4.44 14.29
CA LEU A 116 -15.24 -3.96 13.86
C LEU A 116 -16.30 -5.06 13.73
N GLY A 117 -15.95 -6.33 13.99
CA GLY A 117 -16.88 -7.47 13.84
C GLY A 117 -17.32 -7.73 12.39
N MET A 118 -16.51 -7.34 11.40
CA MET A 118 -16.86 -7.50 10.00
C MET A 118 -16.87 -8.98 9.58
N PRO A 119 -17.84 -9.41 8.73
CA PRO A 119 -17.84 -10.76 8.19
C PRO A 119 -16.61 -11.01 7.31
N ARG A 120 -16.03 -12.22 7.41
CA ARG A 120 -14.83 -12.63 6.64
C ARG A 120 -14.95 -12.43 5.14
N ALA A 121 -16.16 -12.53 4.58
CA ALA A 121 -16.42 -12.30 3.16
C ALA A 121 -16.02 -10.90 2.68
N HIS A 122 -16.06 -9.89 3.56
CA HIS A 122 -15.68 -8.51 3.21
C HIS A 122 -14.15 -8.30 3.20
N LEU A 123 -13.36 -9.20 3.80
CA LEU A 123 -11.90 -9.07 3.82
C LEU A 123 -11.31 -9.05 2.42
N PHE A 124 -11.79 -9.91 1.52
CA PHE A 124 -11.30 -9.97 0.14
C PHE A 124 -11.59 -8.68 -0.63
N VAL A 125 -12.74 -8.05 -0.37
CA VAL A 125 -13.10 -6.77 -0.97
C VAL A 125 -12.20 -5.66 -0.47
N TRP A 126 -11.91 -5.61 0.83
CA TRP A 126 -11.01 -4.59 1.38
C TRP A 126 -9.57 -4.81 0.93
N LEU A 127 -9.06 -6.05 1.01
CA LEU A 127 -7.70 -6.40 0.58
C LEU A 127 -7.50 -6.06 -0.91
N GLY A 128 -8.37 -6.57 -1.78
CA GLY A 128 -8.30 -6.29 -3.21
C GLY A 128 -8.57 -4.83 -3.54
N GLY A 129 -9.55 -4.21 -2.88
CA GLY A 129 -9.94 -2.82 -3.09
C GLY A 129 -8.82 -1.85 -2.75
N GLY A 130 -8.17 -1.99 -1.59
CA GLY A 130 -7.03 -1.12 -1.25
C GLY A 130 -5.80 -1.35 -2.11
N LEU A 131 -5.60 -2.57 -2.64
CA LEU A 131 -4.56 -2.83 -3.66
C LEU A 131 -4.89 -2.15 -4.99
N ALA A 132 -6.14 -2.21 -5.44
CA ALA A 132 -6.58 -1.57 -6.69
C ALA A 132 -6.64 -0.04 -6.59
N LEU A 133 -6.91 0.50 -5.39
CA LEU A 133 -6.95 1.93 -5.09
C LEU A 133 -5.60 2.50 -4.62
N ALA A 134 -4.55 1.67 -4.56
CA ALA A 134 -3.21 2.13 -4.18
C ALA A 134 -2.85 3.37 -5.02
N PRO A 135 -2.38 4.48 -4.39
CA PRO A 135 -2.19 5.73 -5.08
C PRO A 135 -1.27 5.55 -6.29
N GLN A 136 -1.80 5.85 -7.47
CA GLN A 136 -1.00 6.00 -8.68
C GLN A 136 -0.01 7.12 -8.41
N ALA A 137 1.28 6.87 -8.70
CA ALA A 137 2.31 7.88 -8.66
C ALA A 137 1.75 9.17 -9.25
N ARG A 138 1.64 10.23 -8.44
CA ARG A 138 1.52 11.57 -9.02
C ARG A 138 2.85 11.78 -9.70
N HIS A 139 2.90 11.47 -11.00
CA HIS A 139 3.91 12.00 -11.90
C HIS A 139 3.72 13.51 -11.89
N ARG A 140 4.24 14.19 -10.86
CA ARG A 140 4.61 15.58 -11.00
C ARG A 140 5.90 15.54 -11.80
N PRO A 141 5.92 16.09 -13.02
CA PRO A 141 7.18 16.35 -13.69
C PRO A 141 7.90 17.38 -12.84
N TRP A 142 8.77 16.92 -11.95
CA TRP A 142 9.79 17.79 -11.41
C TRP A 142 10.80 17.94 -12.54
N ALA A 143 10.49 18.87 -13.44
CA ALA A 143 11.42 19.38 -14.42
C ALA A 143 12.71 19.78 -13.70
N ARG A 144 13.81 19.17 -14.13
CA ARG A 144 15.04 19.89 -14.44
C ARG A 144 15.64 19.24 -15.68
#